data_AF-A0A4Z2BT67-F1
#
_entry.id   AF-A0A4Z2BT67-F1
#
_cell.length_a   1.000
_cell.length_b   1.000
_cell.length_c   1.000
_cell.angle_alpha   90.00
_cell.angle_beta   90.00
_cell.angle_gamma   90.00
#
_symmetry.space_group_name_H-M   'P 1'
#
loop_
_entity.id
_entity.type
_entity.pdbx_description
1 polymer ?
#
loop_
_entity_poly.entity_id
_entity_poly.type
_entity_poly.pdbx_seq_one_letter_code
_entity_poly.pdbx_strand_id
1 'polypeptide(L)'
;MRRETKTAWIKKRANEVPECFKYCLPQLSACGENGSSYNTFTQDRSSIYTLEVFFSGFAHMVGLSFFPNLRHLTIVGQELTKIEALEGCPLLEELWVAECRLTEISGLDKCLQLKKLYLYDNQISEINNVEFLINLDVLWLNSNSISRIQGLNRLQNLLELNLADNKIEKIGQSLGPNTNLQNLNLSGNKISSIKDLTKLAHLPQLRELMLNDPTTTPNPVCLLHNYATHVLYHMPQLQHLDTHDISSTEVKDTAESIVMKKMMYYNMRVQTAQRKLRETRLSLLERKKIMLEPPEESLMRINHCLKSLEHELSKVSSACEMKDGTVEDSVPKP
;
A
#
# COMPACT_ATOMS: atom_id res chain seq x y z
N MET A 1 46.87 44.74 -22.95
CA MET A 1 46.36 45.21 -21.65
C MET A 1 44.85 45.12 -21.67
N ARG A 2 44.30 44.09 -21.01
CA ARG A 2 43.45 44.18 -19.80
C ARG A 2 42.02 44.69 -20.12
N ARG A 3 41.09 43.75 -20.29
CA ARG A 3 40.13 43.32 -19.25
C ARG A 3 39.12 44.43 -18.91
N GLU A 4 38.25 44.76 -19.85
CA GLU A 4 36.89 45.14 -19.48
C GLU A 4 36.12 43.85 -19.22
N THR A 5 35.74 43.67 -17.96
CA THR A 5 35.32 42.39 -17.40
C THR A 5 33.90 42.04 -17.81
N LYS A 6 33.67 40.76 -18.16
CA LYS A 6 32.33 40.13 -18.34
C LYS A 6 31.35 40.45 -17.20
N THR A 7 31.84 40.83 -16.02
CA THR A 7 31.05 41.28 -14.86
C THR A 7 30.36 42.64 -15.04
N ALA A 8 30.82 43.52 -15.93
CA ALA A 8 30.18 44.82 -16.17
C ALA A 8 28.95 44.70 -17.10
N TRP A 9 28.98 43.77 -18.06
CA TRP A 9 27.84 43.45 -18.93
C TRP A 9 26.71 42.72 -18.20
N ILE A 10 27.04 41.85 -17.23
CA ILE A 10 26.04 41.16 -16.39
C ILE A 10 25.37 42.13 -15.40
N LYS A 11 26.11 43.11 -14.85
CA LYS A 11 25.54 44.10 -13.92
C LYS A 11 24.59 45.11 -14.57
N LYS A 12 24.79 45.46 -15.85
CA LYS A 12 23.97 46.49 -16.52
C LYS A 12 22.58 45.98 -16.93
N ARG A 13 22.39 44.66 -17.02
CA ARG A 13 21.11 43.99 -17.34
C ARG A 13 20.41 43.32 -16.16
N ALA A 14 21.02 43.34 -14.97
CA ALA A 14 20.43 42.74 -13.76
C ALA A 14 19.14 43.44 -13.28
N ASN A 15 18.86 44.67 -13.75
CA ASN A 15 17.63 45.41 -13.45
C ASN A 15 16.59 45.35 -14.59
N GLU A 16 16.95 44.78 -15.74
CA GLU A 16 16.01 44.57 -16.83
C GLU A 16 15.37 43.19 -16.63
N VAL A 17 14.03 43.19 -16.55
CA VAL A 17 13.22 41.99 -16.67
C VAL A 17 13.71 41.25 -17.92
N PRO A 18 14.18 39.98 -17.81
CA PRO A 18 14.71 39.29 -18.98
C PRO A 18 13.63 39.30 -20.07
N GLU A 19 14.03 39.50 -21.34
CA GLU A 19 13.08 39.67 -22.46
C GLU A 19 12.00 38.59 -22.52
N CYS A 20 12.28 37.43 -21.95
CA CYS A 20 11.35 36.33 -21.81
C CYS A 20 10.08 36.67 -20.98
N PHE A 21 10.18 37.49 -19.94
CA PHE A 21 9.02 38.02 -19.24
C PHE A 21 8.31 39.13 -20.04
N LYS A 22 9.00 39.85 -20.95
CA LYS A 22 8.30 40.78 -21.87
C LYS A 22 7.33 40.06 -22.80
N TYR A 23 7.48 38.75 -23.04
CA TYR A 23 6.52 37.93 -23.77
C TYR A 23 5.42 37.35 -22.87
N CYS A 24 5.68 37.14 -21.58
CA CYS A 24 4.64 36.81 -20.59
C CYS A 24 3.72 38.01 -20.26
N LEU A 25 4.26 39.23 -20.33
CA LEU A 25 3.64 40.44 -19.77
C LEU A 25 2.45 41.05 -20.54
N PRO A 26 2.33 40.97 -21.87
CA PRO A 26 1.16 41.46 -22.58
C PRO A 26 -0.08 40.60 -22.34
N GLN A 27 0.10 39.32 -21.97
CA GLN A 27 -0.98 38.33 -21.84
C GLN A 27 -1.36 37.98 -20.38
N LEU A 28 -0.60 38.48 -19.39
CA LEU A 28 -1.00 38.53 -17.97
C LEU A 28 -2.28 39.36 -17.71
N SER A 29 -2.79 40.06 -18.73
CA SER A 29 -4.07 40.77 -18.69
C SER A 29 -5.32 39.87 -18.69
N ALA A 30 -5.16 38.55 -18.83
CA ALA A 30 -6.28 37.61 -18.96
C ALA A 30 -6.55 36.69 -17.75
N CYS A 31 -5.67 36.60 -16.74
CA CYS A 31 -5.91 35.79 -15.55
C CYS A 31 -6.35 36.67 -14.37
N GLY A 32 -7.56 36.41 -13.87
CA GLY A 32 -8.30 37.27 -12.94
C GLY A 32 -7.60 37.51 -11.61
N GLU A 33 -7.17 38.75 -11.41
CA GLU A 33 -7.60 39.67 -10.32
C GLU A 33 -6.80 40.98 -10.32
N ASN A 34 -5.89 41.20 -11.28
CA ASN A 34 -5.31 42.52 -11.50
C ASN A 34 -5.30 42.85 -12.99
N GLY A 35 -6.39 43.45 -13.46
CA GLY A 35 -6.49 44.09 -14.78
C GLY A 35 -5.55 45.30 -14.87
N SER A 36 -4.26 45.04 -14.93
CA SER A 36 -3.22 46.07 -14.96
C SER A 36 -2.35 45.86 -16.17
N SER A 37 -2.44 46.81 -17.11
CA SER A 37 -1.65 46.87 -18.33
C SER A 37 -0.13 46.75 -18.06
N TYR A 38 0.63 46.32 -19.08
CA TYR A 38 2.10 46.17 -19.09
C TYR A 38 2.87 47.34 -18.43
N ASN A 39 2.33 48.56 -18.45
CA ASN A 39 2.94 49.76 -17.87
C ASN A 39 2.92 49.81 -16.33
N THR A 40 2.13 48.95 -15.67
CA THR A 40 2.02 48.89 -14.20
C THR A 40 3.04 47.93 -13.57
N PHE A 41 3.66 47.06 -14.38
CA PHE A 41 4.62 46.03 -13.93
C PHE A 41 5.98 46.60 -13.51
N THR A 42 6.27 47.85 -13.87
CA THR A 42 7.54 48.51 -13.55
C THR A 42 7.60 49.11 -12.16
N GLN A 43 6.49 49.18 -11.41
CA GLN A 43 6.46 49.94 -10.14
C GLN A 43 6.17 49.12 -8.87
N ASP A 44 5.51 47.97 -8.93
CA ASP A 44 5.29 47.18 -7.71
C ASP A 44 5.42 45.67 -7.94
N ARG A 45 6.66 45.17 -7.97
CA ARG A 45 6.94 43.73 -8.06
C ARG A 45 6.70 42.99 -6.74
N SER A 46 6.53 43.76 -5.65
CA SER A 46 6.27 43.24 -4.31
C SER A 46 4.79 42.93 -4.09
N SER A 47 3.89 43.39 -4.94
CA SER A 47 2.45 43.12 -4.86
C SER A 47 2.03 41.81 -5.55
N ILE A 48 2.97 41.08 -6.17
CA ILE A 48 2.68 39.85 -6.92
C ILE A 48 2.82 38.65 -5.98
N TYR A 49 1.71 37.95 -5.75
CA TYR A 49 1.62 36.76 -4.90
C TYR A 49 1.39 35.47 -5.71
N THR A 50 0.94 35.57 -6.95
CA THR A 50 0.67 34.43 -7.85
C THR A 50 1.29 34.70 -9.21
N LEU A 51 1.96 33.69 -9.77
CA LEU A 51 2.56 33.74 -11.10
C LEU A 51 2.28 32.44 -11.84
N GLU A 52 1.75 32.55 -13.05
CA GLU A 52 1.45 31.40 -13.90
C GLU A 52 2.19 31.52 -15.24
N VAL A 53 2.81 30.42 -15.67
CA VAL A 53 3.66 30.34 -16.85
C VAL A 53 3.23 29.12 -17.67
N PHE A 54 2.49 29.38 -18.76
CA PHE A 54 1.91 28.34 -19.64
C PHE A 54 2.51 28.32 -21.05
N PHE A 55 3.46 29.22 -21.38
CA PHE A 55 3.94 29.39 -22.74
C PHE A 55 5.19 28.57 -23.02
N SER A 56 5.16 27.71 -24.02
CA SER A 56 6.28 26.85 -24.43
C SER A 56 7.57 27.62 -24.74
N GLY A 57 8.73 27.05 -24.37
CA GLY A 57 10.04 27.52 -24.83
C GLY A 57 11.04 27.86 -23.72
N PHE A 58 10.67 27.66 -22.45
CA PHE A 58 11.54 27.92 -21.31
C PHE A 58 12.19 26.62 -20.82
N ALA A 59 13.46 26.43 -21.16
CA ALA A 59 14.26 25.31 -20.64
C ALA A 59 14.76 25.55 -19.20
N HIS A 60 14.69 26.80 -18.70
CA HIS A 60 15.25 27.23 -17.42
C HIS A 60 14.35 28.22 -16.69
N MET A 61 14.30 28.11 -15.36
CA MET A 61 13.64 29.08 -14.48
C MET A 61 14.55 30.30 -14.30
N VAL A 62 14.11 31.48 -14.74
CA VAL A 62 14.91 32.73 -14.65
C VAL A 62 14.02 33.84 -14.08
N GLY A 63 14.62 34.76 -13.33
CA GLY A 63 13.97 36.01 -12.89
C GLY A 63 12.92 35.85 -11.78
N LEU A 64 12.82 34.70 -11.13
CA LEU A 64 11.96 34.52 -9.96
C LEU A 64 12.39 35.36 -8.75
N SER A 65 13.66 35.76 -8.69
CA SER A 65 14.19 36.70 -7.70
C SER A 65 13.53 38.09 -7.72
N PHE A 66 12.79 38.42 -8.77
CA PHE A 66 12.03 39.67 -8.84
C PHE A 66 10.69 39.63 -8.09
N PHE A 67 10.25 38.46 -7.61
CA PHE A 67 8.97 38.27 -6.93
C PHE A 67 9.18 37.74 -5.50
N PRO A 68 9.65 38.59 -4.56
CA PRO A 68 10.00 38.14 -3.21
C PRO A 68 8.80 37.71 -2.36
N ASN A 69 7.60 38.18 -2.69
CA ASN A 69 6.36 37.88 -1.99
C ASN A 69 5.52 36.78 -2.68
N LEU A 70 6.10 36.09 -3.67
CA LEU A 70 5.41 35.04 -4.41
C LEU A 70 5.01 33.88 -3.47
N ARG A 71 3.75 33.49 -3.54
CA ARG A 71 3.15 32.41 -2.75
C ARG A 71 2.68 31.24 -3.61
N HIS A 72 2.23 31.51 -4.83
CA HIS A 72 1.75 30.50 -5.77
C HIS A 72 2.52 30.63 -7.08
N LEU A 73 3.15 29.54 -7.53
CA LEU A 73 3.86 29.48 -8.80
C LEU A 73 3.35 28.28 -9.60
N THR A 74 2.88 28.55 -10.81
CA THR A 74 2.40 27.53 -11.75
C THR A 74 3.24 27.55 -13.01
N ILE A 75 3.82 26.42 -13.37
CA ILE A 75 4.60 26.20 -14.58
C ILE A 75 4.07 24.92 -15.23
N VAL A 76 3.49 25.01 -16.41
CA VAL A 76 2.93 23.85 -17.11
C VAL A 76 3.36 23.84 -18.58
N GLY A 77 3.60 22.64 -19.11
CA GLY A 77 3.86 22.44 -20.54
C GLY A 77 5.21 23.01 -21.00
N GLN A 78 6.22 22.99 -20.12
CA GLN A 78 7.55 23.52 -20.39
C GLN A 78 8.59 22.42 -20.61
N GLU A 79 9.70 22.78 -21.25
CA GLU A 79 10.84 21.90 -21.48
C GLU A 79 11.81 21.87 -20.28
N LEU A 80 11.29 22.09 -19.08
CA LEU A 80 12.08 22.22 -17.87
C LEU A 80 12.60 20.86 -17.41
N THR A 81 13.91 20.75 -17.25
CA THR A 81 14.58 19.52 -16.78
C THR A 81 14.90 19.55 -15.29
N LYS A 82 14.94 20.74 -14.69
CA LYS A 82 15.29 20.93 -13.28
C LYS A 82 14.54 22.13 -12.67
N ILE A 83 14.13 22.00 -11.42
CA ILE A 83 13.63 23.13 -10.63
C ILE A 83 14.83 23.91 -10.07
N GLU A 84 14.88 25.21 -10.37
CA GLU A 84 15.97 26.10 -9.96
C GLU A 84 15.49 27.54 -9.72
N ALA A 85 16.36 28.40 -9.20
CA ALA A 85 16.11 29.82 -9.00
C ALA A 85 14.96 30.19 -8.02
N LEU A 86 14.56 29.27 -7.13
CA LEU A 86 13.54 29.52 -6.10
C LEU A 86 14.08 30.19 -4.82
N GLU A 87 15.39 30.43 -4.72
CA GLU A 87 16.01 31.10 -3.57
C GLU A 87 15.42 32.49 -3.27
N GLY A 88 14.87 33.16 -4.29
CA GLY A 88 14.24 34.47 -4.19
C GLY A 88 12.78 34.45 -3.74
N CYS A 89 12.14 33.29 -3.58
CA CYS A 89 10.73 33.14 -3.24
C CYS A 89 10.55 32.38 -1.90
N PRO A 90 11.02 32.93 -0.76
CA PRO A 90 11.01 32.22 0.53
C PRO A 90 9.60 32.01 1.10
N LEU A 91 8.60 32.75 0.60
CA LEU A 91 7.20 32.69 1.04
C LEU A 91 6.34 31.76 0.17
N LEU A 92 6.94 30.96 -0.71
CA LEU A 92 6.21 30.08 -1.62
C LEU A 92 5.45 29.00 -0.81
N GLU A 93 4.14 28.96 -0.98
CA GLU A 93 3.22 28.03 -0.31
C GLU A 93 2.73 26.92 -1.25
N GLU A 94 2.63 27.22 -2.55
CA GLU A 94 2.10 26.30 -3.56
C GLU A 94 2.92 26.35 -4.85
N LEU A 95 3.37 25.19 -5.32
CA LEU A 95 4.19 25.06 -6.53
C LEU A 95 3.63 23.98 -7.44
N TRP A 96 3.35 24.36 -8.69
CA TRP A 96 3.01 23.46 -9.78
C TRP A 96 4.11 23.51 -10.82
N VAL A 97 4.69 22.34 -11.12
CA VAL A 97 5.59 22.14 -12.25
C VAL A 97 5.16 20.86 -12.96
N ALA A 98 4.20 20.98 -13.86
CA ALA A 98 3.53 19.86 -14.51
C ALA A 98 3.79 19.80 -16.02
N GLU A 99 3.61 18.62 -16.62
CA GLU A 99 3.82 18.41 -18.07
C GLU A 99 5.19 18.92 -18.54
N CYS A 100 6.22 18.62 -17.74
CA CYS A 100 7.61 19.04 -17.99
C CYS A 100 8.51 17.81 -18.24
N ARG A 101 9.83 17.99 -18.12
CA ARG A 101 10.82 16.92 -18.29
C ARG A 101 11.69 16.75 -17.04
N LEU A 102 11.12 17.01 -15.86
CA LEU A 102 11.85 16.85 -14.61
C LEU A 102 12.22 15.38 -14.39
N THR A 103 13.49 15.10 -14.17
CA THR A 103 13.99 13.75 -13.84
C THR A 103 14.21 13.56 -12.35
N GLU A 104 14.35 14.65 -11.60
CA GLU A 104 14.59 14.65 -10.17
C GLU A 104 13.88 15.84 -9.49
N ILE A 105 13.54 15.66 -8.21
CA ILE A 105 13.11 16.75 -7.34
C ILE A 105 14.37 17.44 -6.80
N SER A 106 14.53 18.74 -7.05
CA SER A 106 15.69 19.51 -6.62
C SER A 106 15.35 21.00 -6.50
N GLY A 107 16.23 21.83 -5.94
CA GLY A 107 16.04 23.28 -5.88
C GLY A 107 14.92 23.77 -4.94
N LEU A 108 14.39 22.89 -4.09
CA LEU A 108 13.31 23.20 -3.14
C LEU A 108 13.82 23.48 -1.71
N ASP A 109 15.12 23.40 -1.45
CA ASP A 109 15.72 23.43 -0.11
C ASP A 109 15.47 24.74 0.67
N LYS A 110 15.16 25.83 -0.04
CA LYS A 110 14.79 27.13 0.54
C LYS A 110 13.28 27.35 0.69
N CYS A 111 12.44 26.50 0.09
CA CYS A 111 10.98 26.64 0.07
C CYS A 111 10.34 26.03 1.33
N LEU A 112 10.75 26.49 2.51
CA LEU A 112 10.34 25.90 3.80
C LEU A 112 8.86 26.13 4.16
N GLN A 113 8.20 27.09 3.49
CA GLN A 113 6.77 27.40 3.66
C GLN A 113 5.85 26.61 2.72
N LEU A 114 6.42 25.74 1.88
CA LEU A 114 5.66 25.01 0.88
C LEU A 114 4.70 24.02 1.55
N LYS A 115 3.41 24.16 1.23
CA LYS A 115 2.31 23.31 1.70
C LYS A 115 1.80 22.39 0.61
N LYS A 116 1.89 22.80 -0.65
CA LYS A 116 1.39 22.00 -1.78
C LYS A 116 2.42 21.95 -2.90
N LEU A 117 2.67 20.73 -3.39
CA LEU A 117 3.63 20.47 -4.45
C LEU A 117 3.02 19.53 -5.49
N TYR A 118 2.89 20.05 -6.70
CA TYR A 118 2.32 19.34 -7.84
C TYR A 118 3.40 19.16 -8.92
N LEU A 119 3.84 17.92 -9.13
CA LEU A 119 4.90 17.54 -10.06
C LEU A 119 4.45 16.43 -11.02
N TYR A 120 3.17 16.41 -11.36
CA TYR A 120 2.58 15.38 -12.21
C TYR A 120 3.00 15.52 -13.69
N ASP A 121 2.90 14.43 -14.45
CA ASP A 121 3.30 14.36 -15.86
C ASP A 121 4.76 14.81 -16.08
N ASN A 122 5.68 14.17 -15.36
CA ASN A 122 7.13 14.38 -15.46
C ASN A 122 7.85 13.04 -15.63
N GLN A 123 9.18 13.01 -15.48
CA GLN A 123 10.03 11.83 -15.65
C GLN A 123 10.78 11.45 -14.36
N ILE A 124 10.22 11.82 -13.20
CA ILE A 124 10.84 11.60 -11.89
C ILE A 124 10.84 10.10 -11.58
N SER A 125 12.01 9.55 -11.23
CA SER A 125 12.14 8.12 -10.92
C SER A 125 12.22 7.81 -9.42
N GLU A 126 12.54 8.81 -8.59
CA GLU A 126 12.74 8.65 -7.14
C GLU A 126 12.18 9.85 -6.37
N ILE A 127 11.58 9.57 -5.22
CA ILE A 127 11.11 10.59 -4.27
C ILE A 127 12.25 10.91 -3.30
N ASN A 128 13.08 11.87 -3.67
CA ASN A 128 14.21 12.34 -2.87
C ASN A 128 14.14 13.88 -2.76
N ASN A 129 14.91 14.49 -1.85
CA ASN A 129 14.97 15.94 -1.67
C ASN A 129 13.60 16.58 -1.38
N VAL A 130 12.76 15.89 -0.62
CA VAL A 130 11.50 16.43 -0.09
C VAL A 130 11.51 16.46 1.44
N GLU A 131 12.53 15.88 2.07
CA GLU A 131 12.62 15.70 3.52
C GLU A 131 12.67 17.00 4.33
N PHE A 132 13.02 18.13 3.70
CA PHE A 132 13.03 19.45 4.32
C PHE A 132 11.68 20.18 4.21
N LEU A 133 10.74 19.70 3.39
CA LEU A 133 9.40 20.28 3.19
C LEU A 133 8.44 19.84 4.30
N ILE A 134 8.82 20.04 5.56
CA ILE A 134 8.09 19.51 6.72
C ILE A 134 6.64 20.02 6.87
N ASN A 135 6.30 21.12 6.19
CA ASN A 135 4.97 21.74 6.19
C ASN A 135 4.09 21.29 5.02
N LEU A 136 4.54 20.29 4.24
CA LEU A 136 3.81 19.83 3.06
C LEU A 136 2.56 19.05 3.47
N ASP A 137 1.40 19.53 3.00
CA ASP A 137 0.08 18.93 3.18
C ASP A 137 -0.33 18.10 1.95
N VAL A 138 0.06 18.52 0.75
CA VAL A 138 -0.32 17.88 -0.52
C VAL A 138 0.92 17.62 -1.38
N LEU A 139 1.07 16.38 -1.83
CA LEU A 139 2.13 15.97 -2.77
C LEU A 139 1.54 15.15 -3.92
N TRP A 140 1.58 15.71 -5.13
CA TRP A 140 1.15 15.01 -6.34
C TRP A 140 2.35 14.72 -7.25
N LEU A 141 2.54 13.44 -7.52
CA LEU A 141 3.62 12.87 -8.32
C LEU A 141 3.07 11.84 -9.31
N ASN A 142 1.79 11.94 -9.69
CA ASN A 142 1.19 11.02 -10.66
C ASN A 142 1.83 11.16 -12.05
N SER A 143 1.69 10.11 -12.87
CA SER A 143 2.27 10.08 -14.22
C SER A 143 3.77 10.35 -14.25
N ASN A 144 4.52 9.63 -13.41
CA ASN A 144 5.98 9.69 -13.33
C ASN A 144 6.58 8.28 -13.52
N SER A 145 7.86 8.09 -13.21
CA SER A 145 8.55 6.79 -13.31
C SER A 145 8.99 6.25 -11.94
N ILE A 146 8.29 6.62 -10.86
CA ILE A 146 8.64 6.23 -9.50
C ILE A 146 8.41 4.74 -9.29
N SER A 147 9.43 4.02 -8.80
CA SER A 147 9.36 2.57 -8.58
C SER A 147 9.22 2.18 -7.10
N ARG A 148 9.55 3.09 -6.18
CA ARG A 148 9.54 2.86 -4.74
C ARG A 148 9.03 4.09 -4.00
N ILE A 149 8.18 3.85 -3.00
CA ILE A 149 7.78 4.88 -2.04
C ILE A 149 8.93 5.02 -1.03
N GLN A 150 9.62 6.15 -1.03
CA GLN A 150 10.73 6.47 -0.13
C GLN A 150 10.80 7.99 0.11
N GLY A 151 11.67 8.46 1.01
CA GLY A 151 11.89 9.90 1.23
C GLY A 151 10.79 10.65 1.99
N LEU A 152 9.64 10.02 2.26
CA LEU A 152 8.47 10.67 2.88
C LEU A 152 8.51 10.73 4.42
N ASN A 153 9.53 10.15 5.07
CA ASN A 153 9.58 9.93 6.52
C ASN A 153 9.46 11.22 7.38
N ARG A 154 9.83 12.38 6.82
CA ARG A 154 9.79 13.68 7.50
C ARG A 154 8.50 14.46 7.26
N LEU A 155 7.67 14.05 6.30
CA LEU A 155 6.45 14.74 5.88
C LEU A 155 5.26 14.36 6.76
N GLN A 156 5.35 14.65 8.05
CA GLN A 156 4.34 14.23 9.03
C GLN A 156 2.99 14.95 8.88
N ASN A 157 3.00 16.13 8.25
CA ASN A 157 1.79 16.91 7.98
C ASN A 157 1.06 16.50 6.69
N LEU A 158 1.62 15.58 5.91
CA LEU A 158 1.06 15.18 4.62
C LEU A 158 -0.35 14.60 4.81
N LEU A 159 -1.33 15.25 4.18
CA LEU A 159 -2.74 14.88 4.18
C LEU A 159 -3.12 14.13 2.90
N GLU A 160 -2.49 14.50 1.79
CA GLU A 160 -2.80 13.95 0.47
C GLU A 160 -1.53 13.58 -0.31
N LEU A 161 -1.51 12.35 -0.81
CA LEU A 161 -0.43 11.80 -1.62
C LEU A 161 -1.00 11.14 -2.88
N ASN A 162 -0.67 11.70 -4.04
CA ASN A 162 -1.03 11.13 -5.33
C ASN A 162 0.20 10.55 -6.03
N LEU A 163 0.22 9.23 -6.19
CA LEU A 163 1.27 8.46 -6.86
C LEU A 163 0.68 7.60 -7.99
N ALA A 164 -0.47 7.99 -8.54
CA ALA A 164 -1.09 7.27 -9.64
C ALA A 164 -0.18 7.17 -10.88
N ASP A 165 -0.39 6.16 -11.73
CA ASP A 165 0.36 5.98 -12.99
C ASP A 165 1.88 6.08 -12.83
N ASN A 166 2.41 5.29 -11.89
CA ASN A 166 3.83 5.13 -11.65
C ASN A 166 4.24 3.64 -11.83
N LYS A 167 5.43 3.26 -11.38
CA LYS A 167 5.99 1.90 -11.51
C LYS A 167 6.14 1.22 -10.15
N ILE A 168 5.33 1.59 -9.17
CA ILE A 168 5.44 1.11 -7.79
C ILE A 168 4.98 -0.35 -7.73
N GLU A 169 5.85 -1.23 -7.24
CA GLU A 169 5.54 -2.66 -7.07
C GLU A 169 5.17 -3.03 -5.62
N LYS A 170 5.64 -2.22 -4.66
CA LYS A 170 5.49 -2.46 -3.22
C LYS A 170 5.28 -1.14 -2.49
N ILE A 171 4.33 -1.16 -1.56
CA ILE A 171 4.03 -0.08 -0.61
C ILE A 171 5.12 -0.03 0.47
N GLY A 172 5.50 -1.20 1.01
CA GLY A 172 6.54 -1.29 2.03
C GLY A 172 6.12 -0.64 3.37
N GLN A 173 7.09 -0.04 4.06
CA GLN A 173 6.88 0.60 5.38
C GLN A 173 7.10 2.12 5.36
N SER A 174 7.45 2.69 4.20
CA SER A 174 7.90 4.08 4.08
C SER A 174 6.81 5.12 4.41
N LEU A 175 5.53 4.72 4.35
CA LEU A 175 4.40 5.59 4.73
C LEU A 175 4.10 5.58 6.23
N GLY A 176 4.74 4.70 7.02
CA GLY A 176 4.46 4.56 8.45
C GLY A 176 4.51 5.89 9.25
N PRO A 177 5.44 6.82 8.98
CA PRO A 177 5.49 8.11 9.66
C PRO A 177 4.38 9.10 9.27
N ASN A 178 3.68 8.91 8.14
CA ASN A 178 2.69 9.85 7.60
C ASN A 178 1.31 9.63 8.23
N THR A 179 1.21 9.71 9.56
CA THR A 179 0.00 9.34 10.33
C THR A 179 -1.21 10.24 10.06
N ASN A 180 -1.00 11.43 9.51
CA ASN A 180 -2.06 12.38 9.14
C ASN A 180 -2.60 12.18 7.72
N LEU A 181 -2.03 11.23 6.96
CA LEU A 181 -2.43 10.98 5.58
C LEU A 181 -3.88 10.50 5.53
N GLN A 182 -4.72 11.24 4.81
CA GLN A 182 -6.14 10.99 4.64
C GLN A 182 -6.44 10.43 3.25
N ASN A 183 -5.75 10.94 2.23
CA ASN A 183 -6.02 10.63 0.83
C ASN A 183 -4.77 10.04 0.18
N LEU A 184 -4.87 8.79 -0.28
CA LEU A 184 -3.78 8.08 -0.93
C LEU A 184 -4.24 7.50 -2.26
N ASN A 185 -3.64 7.98 -3.35
CA ASN A 185 -3.86 7.44 -4.67
C ASN A 185 -2.63 6.67 -5.17
N LEU A 186 -2.82 5.38 -5.45
CA LEU A 186 -1.85 4.42 -5.93
C LEU A 186 -2.37 3.67 -7.18
N SER A 187 -3.42 4.15 -7.85
CA SER A 187 -3.91 3.56 -9.11
C SER A 187 -2.82 3.57 -10.20
N GLY A 188 -2.98 2.81 -11.29
CA GLY A 188 -1.97 2.87 -12.37
C GLY A 188 -0.59 2.28 -12.03
N ASN A 189 -0.44 1.49 -10.96
CA ASN A 189 0.84 0.96 -10.51
C ASN A 189 0.96 -0.57 -10.72
N LYS A 190 2.01 -1.19 -10.18
CA LYS A 190 2.35 -2.62 -10.33
C LYS A 190 2.23 -3.42 -9.02
N ILE A 191 1.39 -2.95 -8.09
CA ILE A 191 1.21 -3.58 -6.78
C ILE A 191 0.46 -4.91 -6.96
N SER A 192 1.11 -6.01 -6.59
CA SER A 192 0.58 -7.37 -6.79
C SER A 192 0.29 -8.12 -5.49
N SER A 193 0.91 -7.72 -4.38
CA SER A 193 0.81 -8.44 -3.11
C SER A 193 -0.35 -7.91 -2.26
N ILE A 194 -1.39 -8.73 -2.10
CA ILE A 194 -2.51 -8.41 -1.20
C ILE A 194 -2.06 -8.21 0.25
N LYS A 195 -1.03 -8.95 0.70
CA LYS A 195 -0.47 -8.80 2.04
C LYS A 195 0.19 -7.44 2.25
N ASP A 196 0.71 -6.83 1.18
CA ASP A 196 1.37 -5.53 1.28
C ASP A 196 0.37 -4.40 1.53
N LEU A 197 -0.90 -4.57 1.10
CA LEU A 197 -1.98 -3.64 1.42
C LEU A 197 -2.22 -3.52 2.94
N THR A 198 -1.98 -4.59 3.71
CA THR A 198 -2.13 -4.53 5.19
C THR A 198 -1.17 -3.53 5.85
N LYS A 199 -0.11 -3.10 5.15
CA LYS A 199 0.81 -2.09 5.68
C LYS A 199 0.13 -0.72 5.81
N LEU A 200 -0.84 -0.42 4.95
CA LEU A 200 -1.64 0.80 5.02
C LEU A 200 -2.58 0.85 6.23
N ALA A 201 -2.88 -0.28 6.86
CA ALA A 201 -3.70 -0.31 8.08
C ALA A 201 -3.08 0.45 9.27
N HIS A 202 -1.78 0.76 9.21
CA HIS A 202 -1.11 1.57 10.23
C HIS A 202 -1.35 3.08 10.06
N LEU A 203 -2.07 3.51 9.01
CA LEU A 203 -2.43 4.91 8.77
C LEU A 203 -3.81 5.18 9.39
N PRO A 204 -3.88 5.79 10.59
CA PRO A 204 -5.13 5.88 11.35
C PRO A 204 -6.13 6.87 10.76
N GLN A 205 -5.65 7.87 10.00
CA GLN A 205 -6.48 8.90 9.39
C GLN A 205 -6.84 8.62 7.93
N LEU A 206 -6.40 7.49 7.36
CA LEU A 206 -6.64 7.19 5.95
C LEU A 206 -8.14 6.99 5.70
N ARG A 207 -8.72 7.85 4.87
CA ARG A 207 -10.15 7.86 4.52
C ARG A 207 -10.38 7.44 3.09
N GLU A 208 -9.49 7.82 2.19
CA GLU A 208 -9.63 7.59 0.76
C GLU A 208 -8.41 6.83 0.25
N LEU A 209 -8.66 5.64 -0.28
CA LEU A 209 -7.63 4.80 -0.88
C LEU A 209 -8.06 4.44 -2.30
N MET A 210 -7.27 4.89 -3.28
CA MET A 210 -7.48 4.53 -4.68
C MET A 210 -6.34 3.62 -5.15
N LEU A 211 -6.68 2.40 -5.55
CA LEU A 211 -5.75 1.40 -6.11
C LEU A 211 -6.18 0.94 -7.50
N ASN A 212 -7.42 1.21 -7.89
CA ASN A 212 -7.97 0.94 -9.19
C ASN A 212 -8.78 2.16 -9.68
N ASP A 213 -8.33 2.78 -10.76
CA ASP A 213 -9.04 3.86 -11.44
C ASP A 213 -9.35 3.39 -12.87
N PRO A 214 -10.60 3.51 -13.36
CA PRO A 214 -10.98 3.14 -14.72
C PRO A 214 -10.14 3.74 -15.85
N THR A 215 -9.48 4.88 -15.63
CA THR A 215 -8.65 5.55 -16.65
C THR A 215 -7.20 5.05 -16.66
N THR A 216 -6.81 4.25 -15.66
CA THR A 216 -5.43 3.81 -15.45
C THR A 216 -5.28 2.31 -15.68
N THR A 217 -4.04 1.84 -15.80
CA THR A 217 -3.80 0.38 -15.79
C THR A 217 -4.03 -0.16 -14.38
N PRO A 218 -4.88 -1.18 -14.17
CA PRO A 218 -5.18 -1.67 -12.83
C PRO A 218 -3.95 -2.29 -12.19
N ASN A 219 -3.74 -2.02 -10.89
CA ASN A 219 -2.77 -2.77 -10.11
C ASN A 219 -3.13 -4.27 -10.15
N PRO A 220 -2.17 -5.20 -10.33
CA PRO A 220 -2.45 -6.63 -10.38
C PRO A 220 -3.22 -7.17 -9.17
N VAL A 221 -3.03 -6.56 -7.98
CA VAL A 221 -3.77 -6.93 -6.76
C VAL A 221 -5.28 -6.71 -6.87
N CYS A 222 -5.72 -5.73 -7.66
CA CYS A 222 -7.13 -5.38 -7.84
C CYS A 222 -7.90 -6.43 -8.66
N LEU A 223 -7.19 -7.28 -9.41
CA LEU A 223 -7.76 -8.40 -10.17
C LEU A 223 -8.13 -9.60 -9.28
N LEU A 224 -7.75 -9.59 -8.00
CA LEU A 224 -8.09 -10.64 -7.06
C LEU A 224 -9.56 -10.50 -6.59
N HIS A 225 -10.33 -11.58 -6.68
CA HIS A 225 -11.74 -11.61 -6.28
C HIS A 225 -12.01 -11.20 -4.82
N ASN A 226 -11.01 -11.29 -3.94
CA ASN A 226 -11.11 -10.95 -2.52
C ASN A 226 -10.39 -9.66 -2.15
N TYR A 227 -9.93 -8.88 -3.13
CA TYR A 227 -9.21 -7.62 -2.93
C TYR A 227 -10.00 -6.64 -2.05
N ALA A 228 -11.21 -6.27 -2.46
CA ALA A 228 -12.04 -5.32 -1.73
C ALA A 228 -12.35 -5.81 -0.31
N THR A 229 -12.75 -7.09 -0.16
CA THR A 229 -13.00 -7.70 1.16
C THR A 229 -11.78 -7.63 2.07
N HIS A 230 -10.58 -7.86 1.52
CA HIS A 230 -9.34 -7.80 2.30
C HIS A 230 -9.02 -6.37 2.74
N VAL A 231 -9.19 -5.38 1.85
CA VAL A 231 -9.01 -3.96 2.20
C VAL A 231 -9.98 -3.55 3.29
N LEU A 232 -11.28 -3.79 3.09
CA LEU A 232 -12.34 -3.44 4.04
C LEU A 232 -12.15 -4.06 5.42
N TYR A 233 -11.71 -5.32 5.48
CA TYR A 233 -11.45 -6.01 6.74
C TYR A 233 -10.25 -5.41 7.51
N HIS A 234 -9.19 -5.02 6.81
CA HIS A 234 -7.97 -4.50 7.43
C HIS A 234 -7.98 -2.98 7.65
N MET A 235 -8.82 -2.25 6.92
CA MET A 235 -8.94 -0.79 6.96
C MET A 235 -10.41 -0.36 7.04
N PRO A 236 -11.14 -0.73 8.11
CA PRO A 236 -12.55 -0.38 8.27
C PRO A 236 -12.80 1.14 8.43
N GLN A 237 -11.76 1.94 8.70
CA GLN A 237 -11.86 3.39 8.77
C GLN A 237 -12.09 4.08 7.42
N LEU A 238 -11.83 3.39 6.30
CA LEU A 238 -11.98 3.96 4.96
C LEU A 238 -13.42 4.39 4.69
N GLN A 239 -13.55 5.52 4.00
CA GLN A 239 -14.81 6.09 3.51
C GLN A 239 -14.93 5.87 2.00
N HIS A 240 -13.81 5.92 1.28
CA HIS A 240 -13.76 5.65 -0.15
C HIS A 240 -12.70 4.59 -0.46
N LEU A 241 -13.10 3.61 -1.27
CA LEU A 241 -12.21 2.63 -1.87
C LEU A 241 -12.41 2.66 -3.37
N ASP A 242 -11.34 3.00 -4.09
CA ASP A 242 -11.41 3.28 -5.53
C ASP A 242 -12.49 4.34 -5.81
N THR A 243 -13.35 4.11 -6.81
CA THR A 243 -14.46 5.00 -7.14
C THR A 243 -15.73 4.73 -6.31
N HIS A 244 -15.67 3.85 -5.31
CA HIS A 244 -16.83 3.44 -4.53
C HIS A 244 -16.84 4.10 -3.15
N ASP A 245 -17.99 4.68 -2.80
CA ASP A 245 -18.31 5.10 -1.43
C ASP A 245 -18.63 3.85 -0.59
N ILE A 246 -17.83 3.66 0.46
CA ILE A 246 -17.92 2.59 1.44
C ILE A 246 -18.07 3.15 2.86
N SER A 247 -18.62 4.36 2.99
CA SER A 247 -18.88 5.01 4.28
C SER A 247 -19.84 4.20 5.16
N SER A 248 -20.78 3.46 4.55
CA SER A 248 -21.74 2.59 5.25
C SER A 248 -21.06 1.45 6.01
N THR A 249 -21.50 1.23 7.25
CA THR A 249 -21.01 0.13 8.10
C THR A 249 -21.43 -1.24 7.58
N GLU A 250 -22.57 -1.35 6.89
CA GLU A 250 -23.11 -2.64 6.42
C GLU A 250 -22.15 -3.39 5.48
N VAL A 251 -21.47 -2.64 4.59
CA VAL A 251 -20.48 -3.20 3.65
C VAL A 251 -19.26 -3.73 4.42
N LYS A 252 -18.87 -3.03 5.48
CA LYS A 252 -17.74 -3.39 6.34
C LYS A 252 -18.05 -4.62 7.19
N ASP A 253 -19.24 -4.65 7.81
CA ASP A 253 -19.73 -5.78 8.61
C ASP A 253 -19.88 -7.05 7.74
N THR A 254 -20.32 -6.87 6.50
CA THR A 254 -20.40 -7.97 5.52
C THR A 254 -19.02 -8.51 5.19
N ALA A 255 -18.04 -7.64 4.93
CA ALA A 255 -16.66 -8.04 4.68
C ALA A 255 -16.06 -8.80 5.89
N GLU A 256 -16.28 -8.29 7.11
CA GLU A 256 -15.86 -8.94 8.34
C GLU A 256 -16.50 -10.33 8.51
N SER A 257 -17.82 -10.44 8.32
CA SER A 257 -18.54 -11.72 8.40
C SER A 257 -17.99 -12.74 7.40
N ILE A 258 -17.69 -12.32 6.16
CA ILE A 258 -17.09 -13.18 5.14
C ILE A 258 -15.72 -13.69 5.59
N VAL A 259 -14.86 -12.81 6.11
CA VAL A 259 -13.52 -13.18 6.58
C VAL A 259 -13.60 -14.12 7.77
N MET A 260 -14.45 -13.83 8.75
CA MET A 260 -14.66 -14.69 9.93
C MET A 260 -15.14 -16.09 9.55
N LYS A 261 -16.16 -16.19 8.67
CA LYS A 261 -16.66 -17.48 8.18
C LYS A 261 -15.57 -18.28 7.46
N LYS A 262 -14.77 -17.62 6.61
CA LYS A 262 -13.63 -18.26 5.95
C LYS A 262 -12.58 -18.73 6.96
N MET A 263 -12.22 -17.90 7.94
CA MET A 263 -11.28 -18.28 9.00
C MET A 263 -11.78 -19.50 9.79
N MET A 264 -13.05 -19.51 10.21
CA MET A 264 -13.66 -20.65 10.89
C MET A 264 -13.59 -21.92 10.02
N TYR A 265 -13.96 -21.82 8.75
CA TYR A 265 -13.90 -22.94 7.81
C TYR A 265 -12.47 -23.50 7.67
N TYR A 266 -11.47 -22.64 7.47
CA TYR A 266 -10.08 -23.08 7.34
C TYR A 266 -9.53 -23.63 8.66
N ASN A 267 -9.85 -23.01 9.80
CA ASN A 267 -9.46 -23.51 11.12
C ASN A 267 -10.03 -24.91 11.38
N MET A 268 -11.32 -25.11 11.09
CA MET A 268 -11.96 -26.44 11.18
C MET A 268 -11.25 -27.45 10.29
N ARG A 269 -10.96 -27.11 9.03
CA ARG A 269 -10.23 -28.00 8.12
C ARG A 269 -8.84 -28.37 8.61
N VAL A 270 -8.09 -27.41 9.15
CA VAL A 270 -6.77 -27.64 9.72
C VAL A 270 -6.88 -28.60 10.91
N GLN A 271 -7.84 -28.39 11.81
CA GLN A 271 -8.07 -29.27 12.95
C GLN A 271 -8.46 -30.70 12.51
N THR A 272 -9.34 -30.82 11.50
CA THR A 272 -9.71 -32.12 10.92
C THR A 272 -8.49 -32.83 10.32
N ALA A 273 -7.67 -32.11 9.55
CA ALA A 273 -6.45 -32.67 8.95
C ALA A 273 -5.45 -33.13 10.03
N GLN A 274 -5.26 -32.33 11.08
CA GLN A 274 -4.41 -32.68 12.22
C GLN A 274 -4.93 -33.91 12.98
N ARG A 275 -6.25 -34.01 13.19
CA ARG A 275 -6.87 -35.18 13.82
C ARG A 275 -6.60 -36.45 13.00
N LYS A 276 -6.85 -36.39 11.68
CA LYS A 276 -6.60 -37.50 10.76
C LYS A 276 -5.12 -37.91 10.74
N LEU A 277 -4.21 -36.94 10.78
CA LEU A 277 -2.77 -37.20 10.88
C LEU A 277 -2.42 -37.94 12.19
N ARG A 278 -2.98 -37.51 13.33
CA ARG A 278 -2.77 -38.18 14.63
C ARG A 278 -3.28 -39.62 14.64
N GLU A 279 -4.49 -39.84 14.16
CA GLU A 279 -5.10 -41.18 14.06
C GLU A 279 -4.28 -42.10 13.16
N THR A 280 -3.89 -41.62 11.98
CA THR A 280 -3.04 -42.39 11.05
C THR A 280 -1.69 -42.71 11.68
N ARG A 281 -1.07 -41.75 12.37
CA ARG A 281 0.22 -41.96 13.05
C ARG A 281 0.12 -43.03 14.15
N LEU A 282 -0.94 -43.00 14.96
CA LEU A 282 -1.18 -43.99 16.00
C LEU A 282 -1.37 -45.39 15.39
N SER A 283 -2.21 -45.52 14.36
CA SER A 283 -2.43 -46.78 13.66
C SER A 283 -1.13 -47.35 13.05
N LEU A 284 -0.30 -46.50 12.45
CA LEU A 284 0.99 -46.92 11.90
C LEU A 284 1.99 -47.33 13.00
N LEU A 285 1.99 -46.65 14.14
CA LEU A 285 2.83 -47.04 15.28
C LEU A 285 2.43 -48.39 15.86
N GLU A 286 1.12 -48.64 15.98
CA GLU A 286 0.59 -49.92 16.44
C GLU A 286 0.92 -51.04 15.45
N ARG A 287 0.73 -50.81 14.15
CA ARG A 287 1.11 -51.77 13.10
C ARG A 287 2.61 -52.03 13.08
N LYS A 288 3.44 -50.99 13.28
CA LYS A 288 4.89 -51.13 13.43
C LYS A 288 5.24 -51.98 14.66
N LYS A 289 4.55 -51.79 15.79
CA LYS A 289 4.76 -52.59 17.01
C LYS A 289 4.45 -54.06 16.75
N ILE A 290 3.32 -54.36 16.10
CA ILE A 290 2.93 -55.73 15.72
C ILE A 290 3.99 -56.35 14.79
N MET A 291 4.48 -55.62 13.79
CA MET A 291 5.51 -56.13 12.88
C MET A 291 6.88 -56.36 13.52
N LEU A 292 7.17 -55.69 14.63
CA LEU A 292 8.41 -55.84 15.39
C LEU A 292 8.30 -56.89 16.51
N GLU A 293 7.10 -57.45 16.74
CA GLU A 293 6.87 -58.46 17.76
C GLU A 293 7.49 -59.80 17.30
N PRO A 294 8.36 -60.44 18.09
CA PRO A 294 8.99 -61.70 17.69
C PRO A 294 7.93 -62.78 17.42
N PRO A 295 8.11 -63.64 16.40
CA PRO A 295 7.14 -64.70 16.08
C PRO A 295 6.82 -65.62 17.27
N GLU A 296 7.80 -65.83 18.14
CA GLU A 296 7.71 -66.68 19.34
C GLU A 296 6.72 -66.14 20.39
N GLU A 297 6.70 -64.81 20.62
CA GLU A 297 5.76 -64.19 21.56
C GLU A 297 4.32 -64.19 21.05
N SER A 298 4.14 -64.11 19.73
CA SER A 298 2.84 -64.24 19.08
C SER A 298 2.32 -65.68 19.19
N LEU A 299 3.18 -66.68 18.96
CA LEU A 299 2.85 -68.10 19.10
C LEU A 299 2.50 -68.48 20.56
N MET A 300 3.23 -67.93 21.54
CA MET A 300 2.92 -68.17 22.95
C MET A 300 1.53 -67.65 23.34
N ARG A 301 1.16 -66.45 22.88
CA ARG A 301 -0.17 -65.88 23.11
C ARG A 301 -1.29 -66.70 22.46
N ILE A 302 -1.08 -67.15 21.23
CA ILE A 302 -2.05 -68.02 20.54
C ILE A 302 -2.23 -69.35 21.29
N ASN A 303 -1.12 -70.00 21.68
CA ASN A 303 -1.18 -71.25 22.44
C ASN A 303 -1.85 -71.09 23.80
N HIS A 304 -1.63 -69.98 24.49
CA HIS A 304 -2.33 -69.70 25.74
C HIS A 304 -3.83 -69.51 25.53
N CYS A 305 -4.22 -68.81 24.45
CA CYS A 305 -5.63 -68.62 24.10
C CYS A 305 -6.32 -69.94 23.72
N LEU A 306 -5.64 -70.78 22.91
CA LEU A 306 -6.08 -72.13 22.58
C LEU A 306 -6.33 -72.96 23.85
N LYS A 307 -5.36 -72.99 24.78
CA LYS A 307 -5.52 -73.70 26.06
C LYS A 307 -6.69 -73.17 26.88
N SER A 308 -6.91 -71.86 26.89
CA SER A 308 -8.05 -71.26 27.61
C SER A 308 -9.38 -71.66 26.98
N LEU A 309 -9.47 -71.68 25.65
CA LEU A 309 -10.67 -72.11 24.92
C LEU A 309 -10.92 -73.62 25.07
N GLU A 310 -9.88 -74.44 25.03
CA GLU A 310 -9.94 -75.88 25.32
C GLU A 310 -10.44 -76.14 26.76
N HIS A 311 -9.98 -75.34 27.72
CA HIS A 311 -10.44 -75.42 29.10
C HIS A 311 -11.91 -75.01 29.26
N GLU A 312 -12.33 -73.93 28.60
CA GLU A 312 -13.75 -73.53 28.54
C GLU A 312 -14.62 -74.61 27.89
N LEU A 313 -14.15 -75.22 26.79
CA LEU A 313 -14.85 -76.29 26.08
C LEU A 313 -15.00 -77.56 26.95
N SER A 314 -13.94 -77.95 27.68
CA SER A 314 -14.00 -79.09 28.60
C SER A 314 -14.94 -78.86 29.78
N LYS A 315 -15.04 -77.62 30.29
CA LYS A 315 -16.07 -77.26 31.29
C LYS A 315 -17.48 -77.43 30.73
N VAL A 316 -17.73 -76.99 29.49
CA VAL A 316 -19.04 -77.15 28.84
C VAL A 316 -19.36 -78.64 28.59
N SER A 317 -18.38 -79.45 28.20
CA SER A 317 -18.57 -80.90 28.02
C SER A 317 -18.89 -81.63 29.33
N SER A 318 -18.18 -81.30 30.41
CA SER A 318 -18.42 -81.90 31.74
C SER A 318 -19.76 -81.49 32.37
N ALA A 319 -20.29 -80.32 32.01
CA ALA A 319 -21.62 -79.87 32.42
C ALA A 319 -22.76 -80.59 31.67
N CYS A 320 -22.50 -81.17 30.49
CA CYS A 320 -23.48 -82.00 29.76
C CYS A 320 -23.55 -83.43 30.30
N GLU A 321 -22.45 -84.03 30.74
CA GLU A 321 -22.42 -85.42 31.23
C GLU A 321 -23.08 -85.60 32.61
N MET A 322 -23.11 -84.58 33.47
CA MET A 322 -23.77 -84.64 34.78
C MET A 322 -25.30 -84.56 34.74
N LYS A 323 -25.93 -84.47 33.56
CA LYS A 323 -27.40 -84.49 33.41
C LYS A 323 -27.99 -85.84 33.01
N ASP A 324 -27.18 -86.86 32.75
CA ASP A 324 -27.65 -88.13 32.15
C ASP A 324 -27.52 -89.37 33.06
N GLY A 325 -27.26 -89.19 34.37
CA GLY A 325 -27.09 -90.30 35.31
C GLY A 325 -27.84 -90.11 36.62
N THR A 326 -29.14 -90.44 36.66
CA THR A 326 -29.88 -91.00 37.83
C THR A 326 -31.40 -91.07 37.52
N VAL A 327 -31.88 -92.20 37.00
CA VAL A 327 -33.28 -92.64 37.13
C VAL A 327 -33.29 -94.16 37.34
N GLU A 328 -33.32 -94.61 38.59
CA GLU A 328 -33.88 -95.91 38.99
C GLU A 328 -34.92 -95.61 40.09
N ASP A 329 -36.19 -95.53 39.71
CA ASP A 329 -37.32 -95.48 40.65
C ASP A 329 -37.97 -96.86 40.71
N SER A 330 -37.96 -97.44 41.91
CA SER A 330 -38.68 -98.65 42.28
C SER A 330 -39.99 -98.25 42.96
N VAL A 331 -41.12 -98.67 42.39
CA VAL A 331 -42.47 -98.47 42.96
C VAL A 331 -42.91 -99.76 43.66
N PRO A 332 -43.35 -99.73 44.94
CA PRO A 332 -43.94 -100.90 45.60
C PRO A 332 -45.47 -100.98 45.43
N LYS A 333 -45.98 -102.21 45.31
CA LYS A 333 -47.40 -102.62 45.50
C LYS A 333 -47.73 -102.74 47.00
N PRO A 334 -49.02 -102.89 47.40
CA PRO A 334 -50.28 -102.71 46.67
C PRO A 334 -51.08 -101.47 47.10
#